data_AF-A0A7C9DPC3-F1
#
_entry.id   AF-A0A7C9DPC3-F1
#
_cell.length_a   1.000
_cell.length_b   1.000
_cell.length_c   1.000
_cell.angle_alpha   90.00
_cell.angle_beta   90.00
_cell.angle_gamma   90.00
#
_symmetry.space_group_name_H-M   'P 1'
#
loop_
_entity.id
_entity.type
_entity.pdbx_description
1 polymer ?
#
loop_
_entity_poly.entity_id
_entity_poly.type
_entity_poly.pdbx_seq_one_letter_code
_entity_poly.pdbx_strand_id
1 'polypeptide(L)'
;KLLLSEEKKICDEIFKDIESIRVLCFAEATSNSMGMLLSFGDAIARSKRSPEKLFVLLDMYEIMRELQPEIEAIFEGKACTEMRESAAILTKRLAQTAQETFGDFEEA
;
A
#
# COMPACT_ATOMS: atom_id res chain seq x y z
N LYS A 1 -8.13 -2.92 -7.88
CA LYS A 1 -8.99 -1.73 -8.01
C LYS A 1 -10.43 -1.98 -7.52
N LEU A 2 -11.11 -3.07 -7.92
CA LEU A 2 -12.53 -3.31 -7.54
C LEU A 2 -12.79 -3.73 -6.08
N LEU A 3 -11.95 -4.57 -5.46
CA LEU A 3 -12.33 -5.20 -4.18
C LEU A 3 -12.51 -4.21 -3.01
N LEU A 4 -11.55 -3.32 -2.77
CA LEU A 4 -11.59 -2.38 -1.64
C LEU A 4 -12.64 -1.29 -1.83
N SER A 5 -12.85 -0.84 -3.07
CA SER A 5 -13.86 0.16 -3.38
C SER A 5 -15.28 -0.39 -3.24
N GLU A 6 -15.52 -1.64 -3.64
CA GLU A 6 -16.80 -2.30 -3.42
C GLU A 6 -17.04 -2.65 -1.94
N GLU A 7 -16.01 -3.10 -1.20
CA GLU A 7 -16.13 -3.34 0.24
C GLU A 7 -16.49 -2.05 0.99
N LYS A 8 -15.87 -0.93 0.64
CA LYS A 8 -16.20 0.38 1.21
C LYS A 8 -17.66 0.75 0.98
N LYS A 9 -18.16 0.59 -0.25
CA LYS A 9 -19.57 0.85 -0.58
C LYS A 9 -20.52 -0.03 0.25
N ILE A 10 -20.19 -1.31 0.43
CA ILE A 10 -21.00 -2.23 1.24
C ILE A 10 -21.03 -1.79 2.70
N CYS A 11 -19.88 -1.45 3.29
CA CYS A 11 -19.82 -0.90 4.64
C CYS A 11 -20.63 0.40 4.74
N ASP A 12 -20.54 1.28 3.74
CA ASP A 12 -21.24 2.56 3.72
C ASP A 12 -22.77 2.39 3.67
N GLU A 13 -23.27 1.43 2.88
CA GLU A 13 -24.71 1.14 2.79
C GLU A 13 -25.25 0.44 4.04
N ILE A 14 -24.52 -0.53 4.60
CA ILE A 14 -24.97 -1.30 5.78
C ILE A 14 -24.96 -0.43 7.05
N PHE A 15 -23.94 0.42 7.21
CA PHE A 15 -23.73 1.22 8.41
C PHE A 15 -23.93 2.73 8.19
N LYS A 16 -24.75 3.10 7.20
CA LYS A 16 -25.01 4.50 6.80
C LYS A 16 -25.30 5.46 7.96
N ASP A 17 -26.02 4.98 8.99
CA ASP A 17 -26.48 5.79 10.13
C ASP A 17 -25.47 5.82 11.30
N ILE A 18 -24.37 5.06 11.24
CA ILE A 18 -23.39 4.94 12.33
C ILE A 18 -21.96 5.04 11.78
N GLU A 19 -21.50 6.28 11.60
CA GLU A 19 -20.20 6.61 11.01
C GLU A 19 -19.01 5.92 11.69
N SER A 20 -18.99 5.82 13.02
CA SER A 20 -17.89 5.17 13.74
C SER A 20 -17.77 3.69 13.40
N ILE A 21 -18.90 2.97 13.32
CA ILE A 21 -18.93 1.54 12.99
C ILE A 21 -18.61 1.32 11.51
N ARG A 22 -19.10 2.19 10.62
CA ARG A 22 -18.81 2.15 9.18
C ARG A 22 -17.31 2.11 8.90
N VAL A 23 -16.57 3.06 9.48
CA VAL A 23 -15.12 3.18 9.30
C VAL A 23 -14.37 2.04 9.97
N LEU A 24 -14.77 1.63 11.19
CA LEU A 24 -14.14 0.51 11.90
C LEU A 24 -14.34 -0.83 11.17
N CYS A 25 -15.56 -1.11 10.70
CA CYS A 25 -15.88 -2.35 10.01
C CYS A 25 -15.10 -2.48 8.71
N PHE A 26 -15.01 -1.41 7.92
CA PHE A 26 -14.20 -1.38 6.71
C PHE A 26 -12.71 -1.62 7.00
N ALA A 27 -12.16 -0.92 8.00
CA ALA A 27 -10.76 -1.08 8.39
C ALA A 27 -10.46 -2.53 8.80
N GLU A 28 -11.32 -3.16 9.59
CA GLU A 28 -11.13 -4.53 10.07
C GLU A 28 -11.28 -5.57 8.95
N ALA A 29 -12.27 -5.40 8.06
CA ALA A 29 -12.48 -6.29 6.92
C ALA A 29 -11.29 -6.28 5.95
N THR A 30 -10.64 -5.14 5.78
CA THR A 30 -9.58 -4.96 4.77
C THR A 30 -8.15 -5.08 5.34
N SER A 31 -7.98 -5.00 6.66
CA SER A 31 -6.68 -5.02 7.35
C SER A 31 -5.79 -6.19 6.92
N ASN A 32 -6.33 -7.41 6.96
CA ASN A 32 -5.56 -8.62 6.64
C ASN A 32 -5.11 -8.66 5.17
N SER A 33 -6.01 -8.33 4.24
CA SER A 33 -5.72 -8.37 2.80
C SER A 33 -4.70 -7.29 2.43
N MET A 34 -4.87 -6.07 2.93
CA MET A 34 -3.92 -4.99 2.67
C MET A 34 -2.57 -5.26 3.33
N GLY A 35 -2.57 -5.76 4.57
CA GLY A 35 -1.36 -6.15 5.28
C GLY A 35 -0.56 -7.20 4.51
N MET A 36 -1.23 -8.21 3.95
CA MET A 36 -0.59 -9.22 3.10
C MET A 36 0.06 -8.60 1.86
N LEU A 37 -0.67 -7.76 1.10
CA LEU A 37 -0.15 -7.10 -0.10
C LEU A 37 1.07 -6.22 0.22
N LEU A 38 1.00 -5.43 1.28
CA LEU A 38 2.10 -4.57 1.70
C LEU A 38 3.30 -5.38 2.20
N SER A 39 3.07 -6.48 2.92
CA SER A 39 4.15 -7.35 3.40
C SER A 39 4.92 -8.01 2.25
N PHE A 40 4.24 -8.35 1.15
CA PHE A 40 4.87 -8.87 -0.05
C PHE A 40 5.79 -7.82 -0.70
N GLY A 41 5.30 -6.59 -0.84
CA GLY A 41 6.12 -5.50 -1.34
C GLY A 41 7.32 -5.20 -0.45
N ASP A 42 7.15 -5.26 0.87
CA ASP A 42 8.25 -5.05 1.82
C ASP A 42 9.30 -6.17 1.71
N ALA A 43 8.86 -7.42 1.54
CA ALA A 43 9.77 -8.55 1.33
C ALA A 43 10.61 -8.40 0.06
N ILE A 44 10.02 -7.90 -1.03
CA ILE A 44 10.77 -7.60 -2.26
C ILE A 44 11.75 -6.45 -2.02
N ALA A 45 11.30 -5.35 -1.43
CA ALA A 45 12.10 -4.16 -1.15
C ALA A 45 13.29 -4.43 -0.20
N ARG A 46 13.20 -5.48 0.62
CA ARG A 46 14.27 -5.93 1.54
C ARG A 46 15.09 -7.11 1.02
N SER A 47 14.70 -7.67 -0.13
CA SER A 47 15.44 -8.79 -0.71
C SER A 47 16.85 -8.36 -1.13
N LYS A 48 17.77 -9.31 -1.29
CA LYS A 48 19.15 -9.02 -1.73
C LYS A 48 19.13 -8.14 -2.99
N ARG A 49 19.76 -6.97 -2.93
CA ARG A 49 19.90 -6.03 -4.04
C ARG A 49 20.71 -6.67 -5.17
N SER A 50 20.26 -6.49 -6.40
CA SER A 50 20.98 -6.84 -7.63
C SER A 50 20.45 -6.00 -8.80
N PRO A 51 21.28 -5.70 -9.82
CA PRO A 51 20.88 -4.83 -10.92
C PRO A 51 19.62 -5.29 -11.66
N GLU A 52 19.42 -6.61 -11.78
CA GLU A 52 18.28 -7.22 -12.47
C GLU A 52 16.94 -6.94 -11.77
N LYS A 53 16.95 -6.60 -10.47
CA LYS A 53 15.75 -6.28 -9.69
C LYS A 53 15.33 -4.82 -9.78
N LEU A 54 16.18 -3.94 -10.33
CA LEU A 54 15.92 -2.50 -10.35
C LEU A 54 14.59 -2.18 -11.06
N PHE A 55 14.35 -2.78 -12.22
CA PHE A 55 13.11 -2.55 -12.98
C PHE A 55 11.88 -2.98 -12.19
N VAL A 56 11.91 -4.15 -11.53
CA VAL A 56 10.79 -4.62 -10.70
C VAL A 56 10.52 -3.68 -9.52
N LEU A 57 11.57 -3.16 -8.87
CA LEU A 57 11.41 -2.18 -7.78
C LEU A 57 10.76 -0.88 -8.27
N LEU A 58 11.17 -0.40 -9.46
CA LEU A 58 10.61 0.80 -10.09
C LEU A 58 9.15 0.58 -10.51
N ASP A 59 8.83 -0.55 -11.14
CA ASP A 59 7.45 -0.89 -11.52
C ASP A 59 6.54 -0.90 -10.28
N MET A 60 7.00 -1.52 -9.18
CA MET A 60 6.25 -1.52 -7.92
C MET A 60 6.09 -0.11 -7.33
N TYR A 61 7.14 0.70 -7.36
CA TYR A 61 7.09 2.09 -6.91
C TYR A 61 6.08 2.92 -7.72
N GLU A 62 6.08 2.77 -9.05
CA GLU A 62 5.17 3.47 -9.95
C GLU A 62 3.71 3.11 -9.66
N ILE A 63 3.41 1.82 -9.52
CA ILE A 63 2.06 1.35 -9.16
C ILE A 63 1.64 1.89 -7.79
N MET A 64 2.52 1.85 -6.78
CA MET A 64 2.20 2.39 -5.45
C MET A 64 1.92 3.90 -5.51
N ARG A 65 2.69 4.64 -6.30
CA ARG A 65 2.48 6.09 -6.50
C ARG A 65 1.20 6.39 -7.28
N GLU A 66 0.85 5.59 -8.29
CA GLU A 66 -0.42 5.70 -9.02
C GLU A 66 -1.62 5.46 -8.10
N LEU A 67 -1.53 4.47 -7.21
CA LEU A 67 -2.60 4.09 -6.30
C LEU A 67 -2.71 4.98 -5.05
N GLN A 68 -1.69 5.76 -4.72
CA GLN A 68 -1.67 6.58 -3.49
C GLN A 68 -2.94 7.43 -3.31
N PRO A 69 -3.43 8.19 -4.32
CA PRO A 69 -4.64 8.99 -4.14
C PRO A 69 -5.90 8.15 -3.87
N GLU A 70 -5.99 6.97 -4.50
CA GLU A 70 -7.09 6.03 -4.31
C GLU A 70 -7.03 5.41 -2.91
N ILE A 71 -5.84 5.06 -2.42
CA ILE A 71 -5.61 4.58 -1.06
C ILE A 71 -6.04 5.64 -0.04
N GLU A 72 -5.63 6.90 -0.21
CA GLU A 72 -6.03 8.00 0.69
C GLU A 72 -7.56 8.20 0.71
N ALA A 73 -8.22 8.09 -0.44
CA ALA A 73 -9.67 8.27 -0.56
C ALA A 73 -10.46 7.10 0.02
N ILE A 74 -10.02 5.86 -0.21
CA ILE A 74 -10.72 4.66 0.27
C ILE A 74 -10.55 4.53 1.80
N PHE A 75 -9.32 4.66 2.28
CA PHE A 75 -8.93 4.46 3.68
C PHE A 75 -9.08 5.75 4.51
N GLU A 76 -10.21 6.44 4.35
CA GLU A 76 -10.51 7.63 5.13
C GLU A 76 -10.79 7.30 6.61
N GLY A 77 -10.65 8.31 7.48
CA GLY A 77 -10.94 8.19 8.91
C GLY A 77 -9.77 7.64 9.74
N LYS A 78 -9.93 7.77 11.07
CA LYS A 78 -8.84 7.46 12.02
C LYS A 78 -8.48 5.98 12.07
N ALA A 79 -9.46 5.08 11.96
CA ALA A 79 -9.22 3.64 12.05
C ALA A 79 -8.36 3.09 10.89
N CYS A 80 -8.37 3.78 9.75
CA CYS A 80 -7.62 3.38 8.55
C CYS A 80 -6.22 4.03 8.45
N THR A 81 -5.82 4.85 9.43
CA THR A 81 -4.57 5.64 9.37
C THR A 81 -3.34 4.77 9.19
N GLU A 82 -3.23 3.68 9.95
CA GLU A 82 -2.10 2.76 9.88
C GLU A 82 -1.93 2.13 8.48
N MET A 83 -3.03 1.91 7.76
CA MET A 83 -3.00 1.33 6.41
C MET A 83 -2.42 2.32 5.40
N ARG A 84 -2.82 3.60 5.50
CA ARG A 84 -2.29 4.68 4.66
C ARG A 84 -0.82 4.93 4.94
N GLU A 85 -0.44 4.97 6.22
CA GLU A 85 0.95 5.10 6.65
C GLU A 85 1.81 3.93 6.17
N SER A 86 1.33 2.70 6.31
CA SER A 86 2.05 1.50 5.87
C SER A 86 2.26 1.49 4.35
N ALA A 87 1.25 1.90 3.57
CA ALA A 87 1.38 2.06 2.12
C ALA A 87 2.43 3.11 1.77
N ALA A 88 2.40 4.29 2.42
CA ALA A 88 3.39 5.34 2.19
C ALA A 88 4.82 4.93 2.59
N ILE A 89 4.97 4.19 3.69
CA ILE A 89 6.26 3.63 4.14
C ILE A 89 6.82 2.67 3.08
N LEU A 90 5.98 1.78 2.55
CA LEU A 90 6.40 0.87 1.48
C LEU A 90 6.83 1.63 0.23
N THR A 91 6.05 2.63 -0.22
CA THR A 91 6.40 3.46 -1.38
C THR A 91 7.76 4.13 -1.20
N LYS A 92 8.02 4.71 -0.02
CA LYS A 92 9.31 5.32 0.30
C LYS A 92 10.44 4.30 0.28
N ARG A 93 10.21 3.10 0.83
CA ARG A 93 11.22 2.04 0.87
C ARG A 93 11.56 1.52 -0.53
N LEU A 94 10.56 1.31 -1.39
CA LEU A 94 10.78 0.92 -2.79
C LEU A 94 11.67 1.93 -3.52
N ALA A 95 11.39 3.23 -3.37
CA ALA A 95 12.21 4.29 -3.95
C ALA A 95 13.66 4.27 -3.43
N GLN A 96 13.82 4.13 -2.11
CA GLN A 96 15.15 4.07 -1.49
C GLN A 96 15.93 2.84 -1.98
N THR A 97 15.34 1.64 -1.95
CA THR A 97 16.00 0.41 -2.42
C THR A 97 16.36 0.52 -3.90
N ALA A 98 15.51 1.15 -4.73
CA ALA A 98 15.81 1.37 -6.15
C ALA A 98 17.02 2.30 -6.34
N GLN A 99 17.09 3.42 -5.61
CA GLN A 99 18.24 4.34 -5.62
C GLN A 99 19.53 3.65 -5.19
N GLU A 100 19.46 2.89 -4.10
CA GLU A 100 20.55 2.08 -3.56
C GLU A 100 21.01 1.00 -4.56
N THR A 101 20.08 0.35 -5.26
CA THR A 101 20.40 -0.68 -6.27
C THR A 101 21.04 -0.05 -7.52
N PHE A 102 20.62 1.16 -7.89
CA PHE A 102 21.23 1.90 -8.99
C PHE A 102 22.67 2.31 -8.65
N GLY A 103 22.92 2.79 -7.43
CA GLY A 103 24.27 3.10 -6.96
C GLY A 103 25.19 1.89 -6.95
N ASP A 104 24.72 0.75 -6.41
CA ASP A 104 25.49 -0.52 -6.43
C ASP A 104 25.87 -0.96 -7.87
N PHE A 105 25.03 -0.64 -8.87
CA PHE A 105 25.29 -0.96 -10.27
C PHE A 105 26.33 -0.03 -10.90
N GLU A 106 26.33 1.26 -10.54
CA GLU A 106 27.32 2.23 -11.04
C GLU A 106 28.72 1.97 -10.49
N GLU A 107 28.83 1.45 -9.26
CA GLU A 107 30.10 1.13 -8.59
C GLU A 107 30.71 -0.22 -9.01
N ALA A 108 29.99 -1.05 -9.78
CA ALA A 108 30.39 -2.41 -10.19
C ALA A 108 31.14 -2.45 -11.53
#